data_AF-A0AAQ3LCW7-F1
#
_entry.id   AF-A0AAQ3LCW7-F1
#
_cell.length_a   1.000
_cell.length_b   1.000
_cell.length_c   1.000
_cell.angle_alpha   90.00
_cell.angle_beta   90.00
_cell.angle_gamma   90.00
#
_symmetry.space_group_name_H-M   'P 1'
#
loop_
_entity.id
_entity.type
_entity.pdbx_description
1 polymer ?
#
loop_
_entity_poly.entity_id
_entity_poly.type
_entity_poly.pdbx_seq_one_letter_code
_entity_poly.pdbx_strand_id
1 'polypeptide(L)'
;MMKSYKEMKRQEGFTLIELLTVVAIIGILAGILIPVVSSASDSALKAKARVQFTQYATALQQYHSEYGYWPDVGGLRATNGDGTADLSTDSRNFIEALTGRNPSTGNKSTAFNRKAIPFMSFSENEFEEGSDTQLADPFGNTAIQIVVDADGDGQLTGLPNVDGIGSTIKGKVAVYSEANGNTDYEDIYTWN
;
A
#
# COMPACT_ATOMS: atom_id res chain seq x y z
N MET A 1 51.06 -18.02 -65.29
CA MET A 1 50.15 -17.01 -64.70
C MET A 1 48.90 -17.74 -64.23
N MET A 2 48.66 -17.81 -62.91
CA MET A 2 47.64 -18.67 -62.28
C MET A 2 46.42 -17.81 -61.89
N LYS A 3 45.23 -18.12 -62.43
CA LYS A 3 44.00 -17.38 -62.13
C LYS A 3 43.43 -17.85 -60.79
N SER A 4 43.37 -16.94 -59.83
CA SER A 4 42.71 -17.12 -58.53
C SER A 4 41.19 -17.07 -58.72
N TYR A 5 40.50 -18.18 -58.51
CA TYR A 5 39.04 -18.22 -58.53
C TYR A 5 38.51 -17.80 -57.15
N LYS A 6 37.79 -16.68 -57.12
CA LYS A 6 37.14 -16.14 -55.92
C LYS A 6 35.91 -16.98 -55.62
N GLU A 7 35.92 -17.72 -54.50
CA GLU A 7 34.75 -18.46 -54.03
C GLU A 7 33.61 -17.48 -53.71
N MET A 8 32.51 -17.59 -54.44
CA MET A 8 31.27 -16.87 -54.13
C MET A 8 30.56 -17.59 -52.99
N LYS A 9 30.69 -17.08 -51.76
CA LYS A 9 29.87 -17.54 -50.63
C LYS A 9 28.40 -17.36 -51.01
N ARG A 10 27.65 -18.46 -51.05
CA ARG A 10 26.19 -18.42 -51.20
C ARG A 10 25.61 -17.71 -49.98
N GLN A 11 24.90 -16.63 -50.20
CA GLN A 11 24.06 -16.02 -49.17
C GLN A 11 22.84 -16.91 -49.01
N GLU A 12 22.69 -17.53 -47.84
CA GLU A 12 21.50 -18.28 -47.49
C GLU A 12 20.36 -17.28 -47.22
N GLY A 13 19.28 -17.39 -47.99
CA GLY A 13 18.09 -16.57 -47.84
C GLY A 13 17.16 -17.16 -46.77
N PHE A 14 16.53 -16.28 -45.99
CA PHE A 14 15.57 -16.66 -44.97
C PHE A 14 14.34 -17.32 -45.60
N THR A 15 13.95 -18.49 -45.13
CA THR A 15 12.75 -19.18 -45.62
C THR A 15 11.50 -18.67 -44.90
N LEU A 16 10.35 -18.69 -45.57
CA LEU A 16 9.07 -18.32 -44.96
C LEU A 16 8.73 -19.22 -43.75
N ILE A 17 9.17 -20.48 -43.77
CA ILE A 17 8.92 -21.44 -42.69
C ILE A 17 9.75 -21.11 -41.44
N GLU A 18 10.99 -20.65 -41.61
CA GLU A 18 11.80 -20.16 -40.49
C GLU A 18 11.16 -18.93 -39.82
N LEU A 19 10.59 -18.02 -40.61
CA LEU A 19 9.89 -16.85 -40.04
C LEU A 19 8.59 -17.25 -39.33
N LEU A 20 7.81 -18.16 -39.94
CA LEU A 20 6.51 -18.58 -39.43
C LEU A 20 6.63 -19.34 -38.10
N THR A 21 7.62 -20.23 -37.99
CA THR A 21 7.84 -21.00 -36.75
C THR A 21 8.29 -20.10 -35.60
N VAL A 22 9.08 -19.06 -35.86
CA VAL A 22 9.51 -18.10 -34.84
C VAL A 22 8.34 -17.31 -34.27
N VAL A 23 7.47 -16.76 -35.12
CA VAL A 23 6.29 -16.02 -34.63
C VAL A 23 5.30 -16.94 -33.90
N ALA A 24 5.19 -18.20 -34.34
CA ALA A 24 4.37 -19.20 -33.64
C ALA A 24 4.92 -19.50 -32.24
N ILE A 25 6.23 -19.68 -32.07
CA ILE A 25 6.86 -19.92 -30.77
C ILE A 25 6.74 -18.68 -29.87
N ILE A 26 7.00 -17.47 -30.40
CA ILE A 26 6.82 -16.21 -29.64
C ILE A 26 5.37 -16.06 -29.17
N GLY A 27 4.39 -16.37 -30.01
CA GLY A 27 2.97 -16.33 -29.66
C GLY A 27 2.60 -17.30 -28.54
N ILE A 28 3.14 -18.52 -28.56
CA ILE A 28 2.93 -19.53 -27.49
C ILE A 28 3.57 -19.06 -26.18
N LEU A 29 4.82 -18.60 -26.22
CA LEU A 29 5.52 -18.11 -25.03
C LEU A 29 4.81 -16.88 -24.44
N ALA A 30 4.42 -15.92 -25.26
CA ALA A 30 3.67 -14.74 -24.81
C ALA A 30 2.31 -15.13 -24.22
N GLY A 31 1.59 -16.08 -24.83
CA GLY A 31 0.30 -16.57 -24.34
C GLY A 31 0.35 -17.23 -22.96
N ILE A 32 1.48 -17.88 -22.62
CA ILE A 32 1.69 -18.49 -21.30
C ILE A 32 2.11 -17.45 -20.26
N LEU A 33 2.85 -16.41 -20.66
CA LEU A 33 3.40 -15.41 -19.74
C LEU A 33 2.35 -14.41 -19.24
N ILE A 34 1.40 -13.99 -20.07
CA ILE A 34 0.40 -12.97 -19.71
C ILE A 34 -0.41 -13.31 -18.43
N PRO A 35 -1.01 -14.51 -18.26
CA PRO A 35 -1.83 -14.80 -17.09
C PRO A 35 -1.04 -14.99 -15.78
N VAL A 36 0.25 -15.29 -15.86
CA VAL A 36 1.11 -15.48 -14.67
C VAL A 36 1.62 -14.15 -14.13
N VAL A 37 1.76 -13.13 -14.99
CA VAL A 37 2.20 -11.79 -14.58
C VAL A 37 1.12 -11.05 -13.77
N SER A 38 -0.17 -11.28 -14.03
CA SER A 38 -1.24 -10.61 -13.28
C SER A 38 -1.31 -11.05 -11.80
N SER A 39 -1.25 -12.36 -11.51
CA SER A 39 -1.33 -12.86 -10.12
C SER A 39 -0.07 -12.61 -9.28
N ALA A 40 1.10 -12.60 -9.92
CA ALA A 40 2.35 -12.22 -9.27
C ALA A 40 2.37 -10.73 -8.89
N SER A 41 1.65 -9.89 -9.65
CA SER A 41 1.48 -8.47 -9.34
C SER A 41 0.63 -8.28 -8.09
N ASP A 42 -0.48 -8.99 -7.95
CA ASP A 42 -1.38 -8.85 -6.79
C ASP A 42 -0.69 -9.21 -5.47
N SER A 43 0.06 -10.32 -5.44
CA SER A 43 0.81 -10.71 -4.22
C SER A 43 1.88 -9.68 -3.83
N ALA A 44 2.52 -9.05 -4.81
CA ALA A 44 3.48 -7.98 -4.56
C ALA A 44 2.80 -6.70 -4.06
N LEU A 45 1.61 -6.37 -4.56
CA LEU A 45 0.80 -5.25 -4.09
C LEU A 45 0.35 -5.47 -2.63
N LYS A 46 -0.12 -6.68 -2.27
CA LYS A 46 -0.44 -7.04 -0.87
C LYS A 46 0.76 -6.87 0.05
N ALA A 47 1.92 -7.39 -0.36
CA ALA A 47 3.15 -7.25 0.41
C ALA A 47 3.55 -5.78 0.59
N LYS A 48 3.34 -4.93 -0.42
CA LYS A 48 3.58 -3.49 -0.32
C LYS A 48 2.59 -2.82 0.64
N ALA A 49 1.31 -3.17 0.58
CA ALA A 49 0.26 -2.64 1.45
C ALA A 49 0.56 -2.97 2.92
N ARG A 50 0.97 -4.21 3.19
CA ARG A 50 1.44 -4.65 4.51
C ARG A 50 2.55 -3.78 5.07
N VAL A 51 3.56 -3.46 4.26
CA VAL A 51 4.70 -2.65 4.69
C VAL A 51 4.26 -1.22 4.98
N GLN A 52 3.42 -0.64 4.12
CA GLN A 52 2.84 0.70 4.31
C GLN A 52 2.04 0.77 5.61
N PHE A 53 1.12 -0.16 5.83
CA PHE A 53 0.31 -0.22 7.05
C PHE A 53 1.15 -0.47 8.32
N THR A 54 2.23 -1.25 8.21
CA THR A 54 3.21 -1.41 9.31
C THR A 54 3.87 -0.09 9.68
N GLN A 55 4.22 0.74 8.69
CA GLN A 55 4.80 2.05 8.94
C GLN A 55 3.82 2.97 9.65
N TYR A 56 2.54 2.96 9.23
CA TYR A 56 1.48 3.75 9.87
C TYR A 56 1.30 3.36 11.34
N ALA A 57 1.17 2.07 11.62
CA ALA A 57 1.01 1.57 12.98
C ALA A 57 2.22 1.87 13.86
N THR A 58 3.45 1.69 13.33
CA THR A 58 4.68 2.01 14.07
C THR A 58 4.75 3.51 14.38
N ALA A 59 4.41 4.37 13.42
CA ALA A 59 4.40 5.83 13.62
C ALA A 59 3.35 6.25 14.66
N LEU A 60 2.17 5.63 14.65
CA LEU A 60 1.13 5.85 15.66
C LEU A 60 1.58 5.41 17.05
N GLN A 61 2.22 4.24 17.18
CA GLN A 61 2.76 3.79 18.45
C GLN A 61 3.85 4.73 18.98
N GLN A 62 4.72 5.25 18.11
CA GLN A 62 5.72 6.25 18.47
C GLN A 62 5.06 7.57 18.92
N TYR A 63 4.01 8.02 18.21
CA TYR A 63 3.23 9.19 18.62
C TYR A 63 2.65 8.98 20.03
N HIS A 64 1.99 7.85 20.27
CA HIS A 64 1.41 7.52 21.57
C HIS A 64 2.48 7.44 22.66
N SER A 65 3.67 6.90 22.36
CA SER A 65 4.79 6.86 23.31
C SER A 65 5.33 8.25 23.66
N GLU A 66 5.32 9.20 22.72
CA GLU A 66 5.85 10.56 22.92
C GLU A 66 4.84 11.50 23.61
N TYR A 67 3.55 11.31 23.34
CA TYR A 67 2.48 12.17 23.83
C TYR A 67 1.65 11.59 24.97
N GLY A 68 1.62 10.26 25.12
CA GLY A 68 0.76 9.54 26.07
C GLY A 68 -0.71 9.49 25.69
N TYR A 69 -1.06 9.84 24.44
CA TYR A 69 -2.40 9.76 23.88
C TYR A 69 -2.34 9.59 22.37
N TRP A 70 -3.38 9.03 21.76
CA TRP A 70 -3.50 8.88 20.30
C TRP A 70 -3.80 10.21 19.60
N PRO A 71 -3.36 10.40 18.34
CA PRO A 71 -3.67 11.62 17.59
C PRO A 71 -5.17 11.90 17.55
N ASP A 72 -5.55 13.17 17.66
CA ASP A 72 -6.94 13.61 17.55
C ASP A 72 -7.37 13.72 16.08
N VAL A 73 -7.34 12.59 15.38
CA VAL A 73 -7.64 12.47 13.95
C VAL A 73 -8.86 11.57 13.81
N GLY A 74 -9.92 12.08 13.17
CA GLY A 74 -11.21 11.39 13.07
C GLY A 74 -11.79 11.07 14.44
N GLY A 75 -11.67 9.81 14.86
CA GLY A 75 -12.07 9.30 16.17
C GLY A 75 -10.99 8.52 16.92
N LEU A 76 -9.72 8.58 16.51
CA LEU A 76 -8.64 7.78 17.14
C LEU A 76 -8.45 8.10 18.64
N ARG A 77 -8.79 9.31 19.06
CA ARG A 77 -8.73 9.71 20.48
C ARG A 77 -10.07 9.48 21.19
N ALA A 78 -10.60 8.27 21.08
CA ALA A 78 -11.81 7.88 21.80
C ALA A 78 -11.59 7.88 23.32
N THR A 79 -12.65 8.19 24.07
CA THR A 79 -12.63 8.16 25.54
C THR A 79 -13.37 6.94 26.11
N ASN A 80 -14.11 6.21 25.28
CA ASN A 80 -14.82 4.98 25.63
C ASN A 80 -14.72 4.02 24.43
N GLY A 81 -14.11 2.85 24.63
CA GLY A 81 -13.87 1.86 23.58
C GLY A 81 -12.71 2.23 22.65
N ASP A 82 -12.63 1.51 21.53
CA ASP A 82 -11.59 1.71 20.52
C ASP A 82 -11.80 2.97 19.68
N GLY A 83 -10.69 3.60 19.32
CA GLY A 83 -10.68 4.75 18.41
C GLY A 83 -10.56 4.29 16.96
N THR A 84 -11.45 4.76 16.10
CA THR A 84 -11.42 4.45 14.66
C THR A 84 -11.28 5.73 13.83
N ALA A 85 -10.45 5.70 12.79
CA ALA A 85 -10.40 6.73 11.77
C ALA A 85 -10.49 6.13 10.37
N ASP A 86 -11.24 6.82 9.52
CA ASP A 86 -11.40 6.52 8.11
C ASP A 86 -10.56 7.51 7.30
N LEU A 87 -9.50 7.03 6.68
CA LEU A 87 -8.60 7.88 5.91
C LEU A 87 -9.21 8.38 4.60
N SER A 88 -10.37 7.90 4.15
CA SER A 88 -11.09 8.51 3.02
C SER A 88 -11.53 9.95 3.31
N THR A 89 -11.69 10.30 4.59
CA THR A 89 -12.06 11.66 5.04
C THR A 89 -10.94 12.32 5.85
N ASP A 90 -10.17 11.53 6.60
CA ASP A 90 -9.20 12.03 7.58
C ASP A 90 -7.73 11.97 7.13
N SER A 91 -7.43 11.51 5.90
CA SER A 91 -6.06 11.41 5.37
C SER A 91 -5.22 12.67 5.62
N ARG A 92 -5.78 13.84 5.33
CA ARG A 92 -5.08 15.11 5.50
C ARG A 92 -4.65 15.36 6.95
N ASN A 93 -5.57 15.11 7.89
CA ASN A 93 -5.34 15.31 9.32
C ASN A 93 -4.35 14.25 9.84
N PHE A 94 -4.45 13.02 9.34
CA PHE A 94 -3.54 11.92 9.63
C PHE A 94 -2.10 12.23 9.19
N ILE A 95 -1.91 12.68 7.95
CA ILE A 95 -0.60 13.09 7.43
C ILE A 95 -0.03 14.22 8.30
N GLU A 96 -0.86 15.21 8.65
CA GLU A 96 -0.43 16.33 9.47
C GLU A 96 -0.01 15.90 10.89
N ALA A 97 -0.74 14.95 11.49
CA ALA A 97 -0.41 14.37 12.78
C ALA A 97 0.94 13.65 12.77
N LEU A 98 1.22 12.86 11.74
CA LEU A 98 2.43 12.04 11.68
C LEU A 98 3.67 12.79 11.18
N THR A 99 3.50 13.78 10.32
CA THR A 99 4.63 14.58 9.78
C THR A 99 4.93 15.84 10.59
N GLY A 100 3.96 16.33 11.38
CA GLY A 100 4.05 17.63 12.06
C GLY A 100 4.04 18.82 11.09
N ARG A 101 3.56 18.61 9.86
CA ARG A 101 3.51 19.61 8.80
C ARG A 101 2.17 19.57 8.09
N ASN A 102 1.70 20.73 7.66
CA ASN A 102 0.50 20.81 6.86
C ASN A 102 0.78 20.26 5.44
N PRO A 103 0.05 19.24 4.98
CA PRO A 103 0.36 18.57 3.71
C PRO A 103 0.13 19.46 2.48
N SER A 104 -0.80 20.42 2.54
CA SER A 104 -1.09 21.31 1.40
C SER A 104 -0.10 22.46 1.25
N THR A 105 0.54 22.90 2.33
CA THR A 105 1.41 24.09 2.33
C THR A 105 2.87 23.79 2.69
N GLY A 106 3.17 22.60 3.20
CA GLY A 106 4.51 22.18 3.65
C GLY A 106 5.00 22.87 4.93
N ASN A 107 4.21 23.81 5.47
CA ASN A 107 4.53 24.57 6.68
C ASN A 107 4.43 23.69 7.92
N LYS A 108 5.18 24.04 8.98
CA LYS A 108 5.05 23.37 10.28
C LYS A 108 3.63 23.54 10.80
N SER A 109 3.05 22.46 11.32
CA SER A 109 1.74 22.52 11.99
C SER A 109 1.83 21.93 13.39
N THR A 110 1.07 22.53 14.30
CA THR A 110 0.92 22.07 15.68
C THR A 110 -0.50 21.64 16.02
N ALA A 111 -1.41 21.60 15.03
CA ALA A 111 -2.83 21.30 15.26
C ALA A 111 -3.02 19.89 15.83
N PHE A 112 -2.42 18.90 15.16
CA PHE A 112 -2.51 17.49 15.56
C PHE A 112 -1.21 16.92 16.13
N ASN A 113 -0.13 17.70 16.08
CA ASN A 113 1.20 17.31 16.56
C ASN A 113 1.84 18.51 17.26
N ARG A 114 1.52 18.70 18.55
CA ARG A 114 1.87 19.93 19.29
C ARG A 114 3.36 20.26 19.30
N LYS A 115 4.23 19.24 19.31
CA LYS A 115 5.71 19.40 19.27
C LYS A 115 6.26 19.40 17.84
N ALA A 116 5.43 19.20 16.81
CA ALA A 116 5.82 19.05 15.41
C ALA A 116 6.98 18.06 15.18
N ILE A 117 6.96 16.94 15.92
CA ILE A 117 7.95 15.87 15.80
C ILE A 117 7.56 14.98 14.61
N PRO A 118 8.41 14.81 13.59
CA PRO A 118 8.10 13.91 12.49
C PRO A 118 8.27 12.46 12.95
N PHE A 119 7.19 11.68 12.90
CA PHE A 119 7.19 10.24 13.18
C PHE A 119 7.38 9.42 11.90
N MET A 120 6.89 9.92 10.78
CA MET A 120 7.17 9.35 9.46
C MET A 120 7.09 10.41 8.35
N SER A 121 7.49 10.02 7.15
CA SER A 121 7.33 10.78 5.91
C SER A 121 6.57 9.95 4.89
N PHE A 122 5.72 10.59 4.10
CA PHE A 122 4.99 9.95 3.01
C PHE A 122 5.72 10.15 1.69
N SER A 123 5.69 9.12 0.86
CA SER A 123 6.20 9.11 -0.51
C SER A 123 5.04 9.38 -1.49
N GLU A 124 5.35 9.96 -2.65
CA GLU A 124 4.33 10.31 -3.68
C GLU A 124 3.46 9.12 -4.11
N ASN A 125 3.99 7.89 -3.99
CA ASN A 125 3.28 6.66 -4.35
C ASN A 125 2.32 6.13 -3.28
N GLU A 126 2.15 6.83 -2.16
CA GLU A 126 1.19 6.52 -1.11
C GLU A 126 -0.06 7.41 -1.19
N PHE A 127 -0.11 8.29 -2.19
CA PHE A 127 -1.23 9.21 -2.43
C PHE A 127 -2.11 8.74 -3.59
N GLU A 128 -3.38 9.13 -3.56
CA GLU A 128 -4.30 8.94 -4.68
C GLU A 128 -3.81 9.71 -5.92
N GLU A 129 -4.02 9.14 -7.11
CA GLU A 129 -3.63 9.78 -8.36
C GLU A 129 -4.28 11.18 -8.51
N GLY A 130 -3.44 12.22 -8.51
CA GLY A 130 -3.89 13.60 -8.65
C GLY A 130 -4.28 14.30 -7.34
N SER A 131 -4.01 13.69 -6.17
CA SER A 131 -4.22 14.31 -4.85
C SER A 131 -2.94 14.30 -4.02
N ASP A 132 -2.57 15.45 -3.44
CA ASP A 132 -1.41 15.54 -2.54
C ASP A 132 -1.78 15.33 -1.05
N THR A 133 -3.07 15.11 -0.77
CA THR A 133 -3.59 15.07 0.61
C THR A 133 -4.42 13.85 0.93
N GLN A 134 -4.73 13.04 -0.08
CA GLN A 134 -5.51 11.81 0.08
C GLN A 134 -4.57 10.61 -0.03
N LEU A 135 -4.51 9.79 1.02
CA LEU A 135 -3.73 8.56 0.99
C LEU A 135 -4.50 7.47 0.26
N ALA A 136 -3.75 6.60 -0.41
CA ALA A 136 -4.25 5.40 -1.04
C ALA A 136 -3.33 4.21 -0.74
N ASP A 137 -3.91 3.03 -0.69
CA ASP A 137 -3.15 1.78 -0.66
C ASP A 137 -2.56 1.48 -2.07
N PRO A 138 -1.70 0.47 -2.22
CA PRO A 138 -1.12 0.11 -3.52
C PRO A 138 -2.14 -0.36 -4.57
N PHE A 139 -3.37 -0.66 -4.15
CA PHE A 139 -4.48 -1.02 -5.03
C PHE A 139 -5.30 0.21 -5.46
N GLY A 140 -4.99 1.39 -4.92
CA GLY A 140 -5.70 2.65 -5.20
C GLY A 140 -6.93 2.87 -4.33
N ASN A 141 -7.11 2.11 -3.25
CA ASN A 141 -8.21 2.32 -2.31
C ASN A 141 -7.86 3.42 -1.31
N THR A 142 -8.78 4.37 -1.13
CA THR A 142 -8.63 5.49 -0.20
C THR A 142 -9.27 5.25 1.16
N ALA A 143 -10.19 4.28 1.24
CA ALA A 143 -10.87 3.83 2.46
C ALA A 143 -9.95 2.94 3.32
N ILE A 144 -8.89 3.53 3.85
CA ILE A 144 -8.00 2.88 4.81
C ILE A 144 -8.54 3.17 6.21
N GLN A 145 -8.91 2.13 6.94
CA GLN A 145 -9.40 2.21 8.30
C GLN A 145 -8.24 1.93 9.28
N ILE A 146 -8.16 2.76 10.30
CA ILE A 146 -7.21 2.62 11.41
C ILE A 146 -8.00 2.48 12.68
N VAL A 147 -7.69 1.44 13.46
CA VAL A 147 -8.29 1.19 14.77
C VAL A 147 -7.19 1.16 15.82
N VAL A 148 -7.39 1.87 16.92
CA VAL A 148 -6.45 1.93 18.04
C VAL A 148 -7.14 1.60 19.35
N ASP A 149 -6.38 0.94 20.23
CA ASP A 149 -6.78 0.63 21.60
C ASP A 149 -6.73 1.93 22.41
N ALA A 150 -7.84 2.65 22.40
CA ALA A 150 -7.94 3.96 23.03
C ALA A 150 -8.34 3.87 24.52
N ASP A 151 -8.99 2.79 24.94
CA ASP A 151 -9.37 2.55 26.33
C ASP A 151 -8.32 1.78 27.14
N GLY A 152 -7.32 1.20 26.47
CA GLY A 152 -6.15 0.59 27.06
C GLY A 152 -6.38 -0.83 27.59
N ASP A 153 -7.42 -1.52 27.12
CA ASP A 153 -7.74 -2.88 27.55
C ASP A 153 -6.86 -3.95 26.87
N GLY A 154 -6.06 -3.56 25.87
CA GLY A 154 -5.16 -4.43 25.12
C GLY A 154 -5.84 -5.24 24.02
N GLN A 155 -7.07 -4.88 23.66
CA GLN A 155 -7.87 -5.54 22.64
C GLN A 155 -8.47 -4.49 21.70
N LEU A 156 -8.59 -4.86 20.44
CA LEU A 156 -9.27 -4.07 19.43
C LEU A 156 -10.57 -4.76 19.08
N THR A 157 -11.67 -4.06 19.23
CA THR A 157 -13.05 -4.49 18.96
C THR A 157 -13.61 -3.78 17.74
N GLY A 158 -14.73 -4.28 17.20
CA GLY A 158 -15.39 -3.69 16.04
C GLY A 158 -14.66 -3.89 14.71
N LEU A 159 -13.66 -4.77 14.69
CA LEU A 159 -12.93 -5.12 13.47
C LEU A 159 -13.81 -5.96 12.53
N PRO A 160 -13.61 -5.82 11.21
CA PRO A 160 -14.33 -6.63 10.23
C PRO A 160 -14.06 -8.12 10.44
N ASN A 161 -15.07 -8.94 10.21
CA ASN A 161 -14.97 -10.39 10.37
C ASN A 161 -14.37 -11.00 9.10
N VAL A 162 -13.06 -11.30 9.15
CA VAL A 162 -12.29 -11.82 8.02
C VAL A 162 -11.78 -13.22 8.39
N ASP A 163 -12.16 -14.24 7.62
CA ASP A 163 -11.66 -15.62 7.67
C ASP A 163 -11.30 -16.19 9.07
N GLY A 164 -12.23 -16.10 10.02
CA GLY A 164 -12.09 -16.72 11.35
C GLY A 164 -11.30 -15.89 12.37
N ILE A 165 -10.88 -14.68 11.99
CA ILE A 165 -10.47 -13.64 12.92
C ILE A 165 -11.76 -13.03 13.47
N GLY A 166 -12.08 -13.35 14.74
CA GLY A 166 -13.25 -12.76 15.41
C GLY A 166 -13.17 -11.23 15.42
N SER A 167 -14.30 -10.56 15.64
CA SER A 167 -14.40 -9.08 15.70
C SER A 167 -13.59 -8.43 16.83
N THR A 168 -12.82 -9.23 17.57
CA THR A 168 -11.93 -8.81 18.65
C THR A 168 -10.57 -9.47 18.47
N ILE A 169 -9.52 -8.66 18.39
CA ILE A 169 -8.14 -9.12 18.24
C ILE A 169 -7.28 -8.48 19.33
N LYS A 170 -6.31 -9.20 19.87
CA LYS A 170 -5.30 -8.61 20.77
C LYS A 170 -4.35 -7.73 19.96
N GLY A 171 -4.17 -6.49 20.37
CA GLY A 171 -3.36 -5.51 19.64
C GLY A 171 -3.58 -4.11 20.20
N LYS A 172 -2.67 -3.20 19.85
CA LYS A 172 -2.82 -1.77 20.14
C LYS A 172 -3.24 -0.96 18.94
N VAL A 173 -2.85 -1.39 17.75
CA VAL A 173 -3.19 -0.74 16.49
C VAL A 173 -3.51 -1.83 15.47
N ALA A 174 -4.60 -1.62 14.73
CA ALA A 174 -4.94 -2.37 13.54
C ALA A 174 -5.13 -1.40 12.37
N VAL A 175 -4.69 -1.83 11.18
CA VAL A 175 -4.91 -1.08 9.94
C VAL A 175 -5.39 -2.07 8.88
N TYR A 176 -6.43 -1.69 8.15
CA TYR A 176 -6.97 -2.44 7.02
C TYR A 176 -7.51 -1.46 5.96
N SER A 177 -7.63 -1.90 4.71
CA SER A 177 -8.30 -1.14 3.66
C SER A 177 -9.53 -1.89 3.15
N GLU A 178 -10.55 -1.13 2.77
CA GLU A 178 -11.73 -1.63 2.08
C GLU A 178 -11.56 -1.41 0.58
N ALA A 179 -11.79 -2.45 -0.21
CA ALA A 179 -11.87 -2.30 -1.66
C ALA A 179 -13.09 -1.43 -2.01
N ASN A 180 -12.95 -0.47 -2.92
CA ASN A 180 -13.99 0.49 -3.29
C ASN A 180 -15.36 -0.18 -3.58
N GLY A 181 -16.25 -0.23 -2.59
CA GLY A 181 -17.59 -0.83 -2.70
C GLY A 181 -17.67 -2.35 -2.53
N ASN A 182 -16.62 -3.01 -2.03
CA ASN A 182 -16.61 -4.44 -1.74
C ASN A 182 -16.18 -4.70 -0.27
N THR A 183 -16.86 -5.64 0.39
CA THR A 183 -16.57 -6.07 1.78
C THR A 183 -15.37 -7.01 1.88
N ASP A 184 -14.63 -7.20 0.79
CA ASP A 184 -13.46 -8.07 0.75
C ASP A 184 -12.28 -7.32 1.39
N TYR A 185 -12.05 -7.60 2.66
CA TYR A 185 -10.88 -7.15 3.41
C TYR A 185 -9.70 -8.04 3.05
N GLU A 186 -8.66 -7.47 2.46
CA GLU A 186 -7.55 -8.30 2.00
C GLU A 186 -6.67 -8.83 3.13
N ASP A 187 -6.44 -8.05 4.21
CA ASP A 187 -5.69 -8.46 5.41
C ASP A 187 -5.90 -7.46 6.56
N ILE A 188 -6.08 -7.95 7.81
CA ILE A 188 -5.98 -7.11 9.02
C ILE A 188 -4.57 -7.27 9.58
N TYR A 189 -3.83 -6.17 9.63
CA TYR A 189 -2.52 -6.17 10.26
C TYR A 189 -2.65 -5.58 11.65
N THR A 190 -2.28 -6.36 12.67
CA THR A 190 -2.28 -5.93 14.06
C THR A 190 -0.86 -5.90 14.62
N TRP A 191 -0.61 -4.91 15.47
CA TRP A 191 0.65 -4.77 16.20
C TRP A 191 0.37 -4.58 17.69
N ASN A 192 1.11 -5.33 18.52
CA ASN A 192 1.09 -5.22 19.98
C ASN A 192 2.00 -4.10 20.49
#